data_AF-A0A9N9HU04-F1
#
_entry.id   AF-A0A9N9HU04-F1
#
_cell.length_a   1.000
_cell.length_b   1.000
_cell.length_c   1.000
_cell.angle_alpha   90.00
_cell.angle_beta   90.00
_cell.angle_gamma   90.00
#
_symmetry.space_group_name_H-M   'P 1'
#
loop_
_entity.id
_entity.type
_entity.pdbx_description
1 polymer ?
#
loop_
_entity_poly.entity_id
_entity_poly.type
_entity_poly.pdbx_seq_one_letter_code
_entity_poly.pdbx_strand_id
1 'polypeptide(L)'
;SFNDLTQYFVFPWIISDYESETIDLSDPKIYRDLSKPIGALNPARLQQFVDRYECFDDPSGRIKKFHYGTHYSSAATVACYLIRMEPYTSVHISLQGGKFDHADRQFHSIQDTWHSVNNASGDVRELIPEFFYLPEFLVNYNKFDLGDGTRLDNVGLPKWAHSPEEFVRINREALESDYVSENLHHWIDLIFGYKQTGEEAVKACNVFYYLTYEGAINIDSIQDSVERKSIEQQIYHFGQTPTQLMTKPHPPRFLSKDFLRKDLLNSNDNQQRFVVELKCGKLHFVDLPIPDKESFQDEQAIITIDENGIIGYHRVIHRSMSPDIPFTVEVDPNLQYKTFDALITPRCFTCSKDGKVILSCGHWDNTVKVTLSETVVTGSRSSNLLSWKVNLTDDSEFLSIENSPLQAFYGHDDE
;
A
#
# COMPACT_ATOMS: atom_id res chain seq x y z
N SER A 1 7.63 -10.58 -4.16
CA SER A 1 6.88 -11.37 -3.17
C SER A 1 7.83 -11.84 -2.08
N PHE A 2 7.36 -12.45 -0.99
CA PHE A 2 8.25 -13.04 0.02
C PHE A 2 9.10 -14.22 -0.52
N ASN A 3 8.66 -14.87 -1.59
CA ASN A 3 9.38 -16.00 -2.21
C ASN A 3 10.55 -15.55 -3.09
N ASP A 4 10.56 -14.29 -3.53
CA ASP A 4 11.60 -13.74 -4.41
C ASP A 4 12.13 -12.44 -3.82
N LEU A 5 13.32 -12.50 -3.23
CA LEU A 5 13.99 -11.36 -2.60
C LEU A 5 14.40 -10.28 -3.60
N THR A 6 14.52 -10.62 -4.89
CA THR A 6 14.81 -9.62 -5.93
C THR A 6 13.61 -8.71 -6.21
N GLN A 7 12.41 -9.17 -5.86
CA GLN A 7 11.13 -8.47 -6.01
C GLN A 7 10.41 -8.34 -4.66
N TYR A 8 11.15 -8.16 -3.56
CA TYR A 8 10.58 -8.07 -2.23
C TYR A 8 9.64 -6.86 -2.09
N PHE A 9 8.75 -6.91 -1.10
CA PHE A 9 7.89 -5.76 -0.79
C PHE A 9 8.73 -4.56 -0.35
N VAL A 10 8.34 -3.38 -0.82
CA VAL A 10 9.01 -2.11 -0.53
C VAL A 10 8.07 -1.25 0.28
N PHE A 11 8.56 -0.67 1.37
CA PHE A 11 7.84 0.26 2.23
C PHE A 11 8.64 1.57 2.36
N PRO A 12 7.97 2.73 2.51
CA PRO A 12 8.65 3.99 2.69
C PRO A 12 9.35 4.08 4.04
N TRP A 13 10.46 4.81 4.10
CA TRP A 13 10.82 5.47 5.34
C TRP A 13 9.73 6.47 5.74
N ILE A 14 9.24 6.38 6.98
CA ILE A 14 8.18 7.27 7.51
C ILE A 14 8.78 8.34 8.42
N ILE A 15 9.55 7.94 9.42
CA ILE A 15 10.17 8.84 10.40
C ILE A 15 11.51 9.34 9.85
N SER A 16 11.86 10.58 10.15
CA SER A 16 13.13 11.23 9.83
C SER A 16 13.95 11.65 11.05
N ASP A 17 13.40 11.53 12.26
CA ASP A 17 14.10 11.81 13.52
C ASP A 17 14.45 10.53 14.27
N TYR A 18 15.74 10.19 14.25
CA TYR A 18 16.31 9.05 14.97
C TYR A 18 17.36 9.48 16.01
N GLU A 19 17.43 10.79 16.34
CA GLU A 19 18.44 11.35 17.26
C GLU A 19 17.84 11.84 18.59
N SER A 20 16.60 12.35 18.53
CA SER A 20 15.92 12.93 19.69
C SER A 20 15.66 11.91 20.80
N GLU A 21 15.65 12.38 22.05
CA GLU A 21 15.34 11.55 23.23
C GLU A 21 13.88 11.10 23.27
N THR A 22 12.98 11.87 22.67
CA THR A 22 11.54 11.61 22.60
C THR A 22 11.01 11.91 21.20
N ILE A 23 9.93 11.26 20.81
CA ILE A 23 9.27 11.48 19.52
C ILE A 23 7.82 11.89 19.72
N ASP A 24 7.38 12.92 19.00
CA ASP A 24 6.01 13.41 18.99
C ASP A 24 5.41 13.18 17.60
N LEU A 25 4.52 12.20 17.48
CA LEU A 25 3.85 11.85 16.22
C LEU A 25 2.86 12.92 15.75
N SER A 26 2.61 13.96 16.53
CA SER A 26 1.84 15.12 16.08
C SER A 26 2.69 16.19 15.40
N ASP A 27 4.02 16.14 15.52
CA ASP A 27 4.93 17.10 14.86
C ASP A 27 5.19 16.69 13.40
N PRO A 28 4.73 17.44 12.39
CA PRO A 28 4.99 17.11 10.99
C PRO A 28 6.49 17.10 10.61
N LYS A 29 7.38 17.68 11.43
CA LYS A 29 8.83 17.73 11.16
C LYS A 29 9.55 16.40 11.38
N ILE A 30 8.97 15.49 12.16
CA ILE A 30 9.57 14.17 12.40
C ILE A 30 9.31 13.20 11.25
N TYR A 31 8.50 13.60 10.27
CA TYR A 31 8.15 12.78 9.12
C TYR A 31 9.01 13.10 7.91
N ARG A 32 9.36 12.05 7.17
CA ARG A 32 9.94 12.16 5.84
C ARG A 32 8.92 12.78 4.88
N ASP A 33 9.40 13.67 4.01
CA ASP A 33 8.67 14.10 2.81
C ASP A 33 8.43 12.91 1.85
N LEU A 34 7.20 12.37 1.87
CA LEU A 34 6.76 11.25 1.03
C LEU A 34 6.59 11.62 -0.44
N SER A 35 6.65 12.91 -0.81
CA SER A 35 6.58 13.34 -2.20
C SER A 35 7.90 13.21 -2.96
N LYS A 36 8.99 12.90 -2.25
CA LYS A 36 10.35 12.82 -2.78
C LYS A 36 10.93 11.42 -2.61
N PRO A 37 11.71 10.91 -3.59
CA PRO A 37 12.52 9.71 -3.40
C PRO A 37 13.65 9.98 -2.39
N ILE A 38 14.24 8.92 -1.81
CA ILE A 38 15.34 9.00 -0.83
C ILE A 38 16.43 9.97 -1.30
N GLY A 39 16.88 9.81 -2.55
CA GLY A 39 17.97 10.60 -3.11
C GLY A 39 17.70 12.10 -3.19
N ALA A 40 16.43 12.52 -3.11
CA ALA A 40 16.00 13.91 -3.19
C ALA A 40 15.69 14.57 -1.82
N LEU A 41 15.81 13.83 -0.71
CA LEU A 41 15.56 14.39 0.63
C LEU A 41 16.60 15.42 1.05
N ASN A 42 17.88 15.16 0.78
CA ASN A 42 18.99 16.06 1.09
C ASN A 42 19.33 16.94 -0.13
N PRO A 43 19.12 18.28 -0.07
CA PRO A 43 19.35 19.16 -1.22
C PRO A 43 20.79 19.17 -1.74
N ALA A 44 21.78 19.13 -0.84
CA ALA A 44 23.20 19.14 -1.23
C ALA A 44 23.58 17.85 -1.97
N ARG A 45 23.00 16.71 -1.56
CA ARG A 45 23.19 15.44 -2.25
C ARG A 45 22.39 15.36 -3.55
N LEU A 46 21.17 15.88 -3.57
CA LEU A 46 20.32 15.92 -4.74
C LEU A 46 21.03 16.61 -5.92
N GLN A 47 21.71 17.72 -5.67
CA GLN A 47 22.46 18.42 -6.73
C GLN A 47 23.48 17.50 -7.42
N GLN A 48 24.15 16.62 -6.67
CA GLN A 48 25.12 15.67 -7.26
C GLN A 48 24.44 14.64 -8.18
N PHE A 49 23.22 14.21 -7.83
CA PHE A 49 22.44 13.30 -8.67
C PHE A 49 21.93 13.99 -9.94
N VAL A 50 21.50 15.24 -9.83
CA VAL A 50 21.07 16.07 -10.96
C VAL A 50 22.25 16.34 -11.90
N ASP A 51 23.39 16.79 -11.36
CA ASP A 51 24.61 17.05 -12.14
C ASP A 51 25.05 15.78 -12.88
N ARG A 52 25.00 14.61 -12.21
CA ARG A 52 25.29 13.32 -12.83
C ARG A 52 24.31 13.02 -13.95
N TYR A 53 23.01 13.17 -13.73
CA TYR A 53 21.99 12.93 -14.75
C TYR A 53 22.17 13.85 -15.98
N GLU A 54 22.42 15.13 -15.75
CA GLU A 54 22.59 16.12 -16.81
C GLU A 54 23.88 15.90 -17.62
N CYS A 55 24.99 15.60 -16.93
CA CYS A 55 26.30 15.40 -17.55
C CYS A 55 26.51 13.98 -18.09
N PHE A 56 25.66 13.01 -17.74
CA PHE A 56 25.82 11.63 -18.20
C PHE A 56 25.64 11.55 -19.71
N ASP A 57 26.68 11.05 -20.38
CA ASP A 57 26.70 10.75 -21.79
C ASP A 57 27.37 9.38 -21.98
N ASP A 58 26.62 8.43 -22.54
CA ASP A 58 27.13 7.09 -22.83
C ASP A 58 27.61 7.04 -24.28
N PRO A 59 28.92 6.85 -24.55
CA PRO A 59 29.45 6.83 -25.92
C PRO A 59 28.82 5.77 -26.81
N SER A 60 28.26 4.70 -26.22
CA SER A 60 27.59 3.63 -26.97
C SER A 60 26.12 3.92 -27.29
N GLY A 61 25.53 4.93 -26.63
CA GLY A 61 24.10 5.26 -26.70
C GLY A 61 23.17 4.18 -26.13
N ARG A 62 23.72 3.14 -25.49
CA ARG A 62 22.95 2.02 -24.93
C ARG A 62 22.43 2.34 -23.54
N ILE A 63 23.23 3.03 -22.74
CA ILE A 63 22.88 3.37 -21.36
C ILE A 63 22.12 4.70 -21.35
N LYS A 64 20.85 4.66 -20.92
CA LYS A 64 20.04 5.86 -20.73
C LYS A 64 20.52 6.65 -19.51
N LYS A 65 20.28 7.96 -19.47
CA LYS A 65 20.54 8.80 -18.28
C LYS A 65 19.76 8.30 -17.07
N PHE A 66 20.36 8.39 -15.89
CA PHE A 66 19.76 7.98 -14.62
C PHE A 66 20.31 8.83 -13.47
N HIS A 67 19.50 9.01 -12.42
CA HIS A 67 19.93 9.65 -11.17
C HIS A 67 20.67 8.62 -10.29
N TYR A 68 20.12 7.41 -10.21
CA TYR A 68 20.55 6.38 -9.26
C TYR A 68 21.07 5.13 -9.98
N GLY A 69 22.35 4.80 -9.76
CA GLY A 69 22.96 3.55 -10.22
C GLY A 69 22.72 2.37 -9.27
N THR A 70 22.23 2.65 -8.06
CA THR A 70 21.74 1.69 -7.08
C THR A 70 20.23 1.81 -6.96
N HIS A 71 19.59 0.75 -6.49
CA HIS A 71 18.13 0.67 -6.39
C HIS A 71 17.66 0.73 -4.94
N TYR A 72 16.42 1.18 -4.72
CA TYR A 72 15.84 1.26 -3.38
C TYR A 72 15.51 -0.09 -2.76
N SER A 73 15.47 -1.16 -3.56
CA SER A 73 15.22 -2.53 -3.14
C SER A 73 16.08 -3.52 -3.93
N SER A 74 16.64 -4.51 -3.24
CA SER A 74 17.41 -5.61 -3.82
C SER A 74 17.48 -6.76 -2.83
N ALA A 75 17.77 -7.98 -3.31
CA ALA A 75 17.96 -9.13 -2.43
C ALA A 75 19.06 -8.89 -1.39
N ALA A 76 20.13 -8.18 -1.76
CA ALA A 76 21.20 -7.79 -0.83
C ALA A 76 20.72 -6.83 0.25
N THR A 77 19.80 -5.90 -0.08
CA THR A 77 19.20 -4.97 0.88
C THR A 77 18.33 -5.70 1.89
N VAL A 78 17.45 -6.58 1.41
CA VAL A 78 16.56 -7.38 2.26
C VAL A 78 17.35 -8.28 3.19
N ALA A 79 18.34 -9.02 2.65
CA ALA A 79 19.22 -9.87 3.45
C ALA A 79 20.09 -9.08 4.44
N CYS A 80 20.45 -7.83 4.11
CA CYS A 80 21.17 -6.94 5.03
C CYS A 80 20.29 -6.51 6.21
N TYR A 81 19.03 -6.09 5.97
CA TYR A 81 18.11 -5.77 7.07
C TYR A 81 17.83 -6.99 7.95
N LEU A 82 17.56 -8.15 7.35
CA LEU A 82 17.16 -9.36 8.05
C LEU A 82 18.34 -10.25 8.46
N ILE A 83 19.58 -9.74 8.45
CA ILE A 83 20.81 -10.52 8.68
C ILE A 83 20.82 -11.32 9.99
N ARG A 84 20.03 -10.92 10.99
CA ARG A 84 19.90 -11.58 12.31
C ARG A 84 18.91 -12.75 12.33
N MET A 85 18.23 -13.01 11.21
CA MET A 85 17.19 -14.03 11.10
C MET A 85 17.51 -15.05 10.01
N GLU A 86 17.38 -16.34 10.33
CA GLU A 86 17.37 -17.37 9.29
C GLU A 86 16.02 -17.37 8.55
N PRO A 87 15.98 -17.67 7.23
CA PRO A 87 17.11 -18.08 6.38
C PRO A 87 17.95 -16.91 5.80
N TYR A 88 17.65 -15.66 6.15
CA TYR A 88 18.26 -14.47 5.54
C TYR A 88 19.74 -14.30 5.90
N THR A 89 20.17 -14.76 7.08
CA THR A 89 21.59 -14.86 7.44
C THR A 89 22.35 -15.73 6.44
N SER A 90 21.85 -16.94 6.16
CA SER A 90 22.43 -17.83 5.16
C SER A 90 22.45 -17.22 3.75
N VAL A 91 21.38 -16.51 3.37
CA VAL A 91 21.32 -15.78 2.11
C VAL A 91 22.37 -14.67 2.04
N HIS A 92 22.53 -13.87 3.10
CA HIS A 92 23.53 -12.81 3.17
C HIS A 92 24.94 -13.36 2.96
N ILE A 93 25.30 -14.44 3.69
CA ILE A 93 26.59 -15.14 3.57
C ILE A 93 26.81 -15.62 2.13
N SER A 94 25.78 -16.20 1.50
CA SER A 94 25.87 -16.66 0.10
C SER A 94 26.12 -15.51 -0.88
N LEU A 95 25.45 -14.36 -0.68
CA LEU A 95 25.62 -13.18 -1.52
C LEU A 95 27.00 -12.52 -1.32
N GLN A 96 27.63 -12.70 -0.16
CA GLN A 96 28.93 -12.12 0.20
C GLN A 96 30.12 -13.09 0.03
N GLY A 97 29.95 -14.14 -0.78
CA GLY A 97 31.05 -15.05 -1.12
C GLY A 97 31.41 -16.04 -0.01
N GLY A 98 30.46 -16.42 0.83
CA GLY A 98 30.59 -17.50 1.81
C GLY A 98 30.99 -17.08 3.22
N LYS A 99 30.99 -15.77 3.52
CA LYS A 99 31.22 -15.22 4.86
C LYS A 99 30.38 -13.97 5.11
N PHE A 100 30.33 -13.51 6.35
CA PHE A 100 29.75 -12.21 6.68
C PHE A 100 30.51 -11.07 5.97
N ASP A 101 29.78 -9.99 5.65
CA ASP A 101 30.40 -8.76 5.15
C ASP A 101 31.20 -8.06 6.27
N HIS A 102 32.06 -7.11 5.91
CA HIS A 102 32.74 -6.25 6.86
C HIS A 102 31.75 -5.54 7.80
N ALA A 103 32.05 -5.58 9.10
CA ALA A 103 31.20 -5.05 10.17
C ALA A 103 30.69 -3.62 9.88
N ASP A 104 31.58 -2.73 9.42
CA ASP A 104 31.26 -1.33 9.12
C ASP A 104 30.22 -1.13 8.01
N ARG A 105 29.92 -2.18 7.23
CA ARG A 105 28.91 -2.16 6.15
C ARG A 105 27.62 -2.88 6.51
N GLN A 106 27.60 -3.57 7.65
CA GLN A 106 26.44 -4.33 8.08
C GLN A 106 25.38 -3.42 8.72
N PHE A 107 24.13 -3.86 8.66
CA PHE A 107 23.04 -3.20 9.36
C PHE A 107 23.22 -3.34 10.88
N HIS A 108 23.61 -2.26 11.54
CA HIS A 108 23.89 -2.25 12.98
C HIS A 108 23.19 -1.15 13.77
N SER A 109 22.59 -0.15 13.12
CA SER A 109 21.98 1.00 13.79
C SER A 109 20.93 1.65 12.88
N ILE A 110 19.75 1.96 13.44
CA ILE A 110 18.68 2.64 12.70
C ILE A 110 19.14 4.06 12.34
N GLN A 111 19.74 4.77 13.30
CA GLN A 111 20.21 6.14 13.11
C GLN A 111 21.28 6.20 12.02
N ASP A 112 22.29 5.31 12.06
CA ASP A 112 23.35 5.29 11.05
C ASP A 112 22.82 4.89 9.67
N THR A 113 21.83 4.00 9.62
CA THR A 113 21.15 3.64 8.36
C THR A 113 20.41 4.85 7.79
N TRP A 114 19.67 5.60 8.61
CA TRP A 114 19.00 6.83 8.18
C TRP A 114 19.99 7.89 7.69
N HIS A 115 21.11 8.07 8.39
CA HIS A 115 22.18 8.96 7.95
C HIS A 115 22.80 8.51 6.63
N SER A 116 23.05 7.20 6.45
CA SER A 116 23.56 6.65 5.20
C SER A 116 22.62 6.94 4.04
N VAL A 117 21.33 6.58 4.17
CA VAL A 117 20.35 6.81 3.10
C VAL A 117 20.10 8.29 2.83
N ASN A 118 20.47 9.23 3.71
CA ASN A 118 20.36 10.67 3.45
C ASN A 118 21.63 11.34 2.91
N ASN A 119 22.80 10.74 3.12
CA ASN A 119 24.07 11.41 2.87
C ASN A 119 25.00 10.65 1.92
N ALA A 120 24.96 9.31 1.91
CA ALA A 120 25.80 8.51 1.02
C ALA A 120 25.31 8.63 -0.43
N SER A 121 26.25 8.73 -1.37
CA SER A 121 25.96 8.92 -2.80
C SER A 121 25.46 7.66 -3.51
N GLY A 122 25.58 6.50 -2.87
CA GLY A 122 25.16 5.20 -3.39
C GLY A 122 24.07 4.51 -2.56
N ASP A 123 23.60 5.10 -1.46
CA ASP A 123 22.56 4.51 -0.62
C ASP A 123 21.24 5.26 -0.80
N VAL A 124 20.32 4.62 -1.53
CA VAL A 124 18.97 5.12 -1.80
C VAL A 124 17.90 4.12 -1.35
N ARG A 125 18.24 3.22 -0.42
CA ARG A 125 17.38 2.12 0.03
C ARG A 125 16.13 2.63 0.74
N GLU A 126 14.98 2.08 0.34
CA GLU A 126 13.73 2.18 1.09
C GLU A 126 13.63 1.01 2.08
N LEU A 127 12.59 1.02 2.92
CA LEU A 127 12.36 0.01 3.95
C LEU A 127 11.68 -1.26 3.41
N ILE A 128 11.63 -2.27 4.28
CA ILE A 128 10.85 -3.50 4.12
C ILE A 128 9.69 -3.53 5.14
N PRO A 129 8.63 -4.31 4.90
CA PRO A 129 7.47 -4.38 5.80
C PRO A 129 7.79 -4.68 7.26
N GLU A 130 8.85 -5.45 7.52
CA GLU A 130 9.25 -5.94 8.85
C GLU A 130 9.54 -4.81 9.84
N PHE A 131 9.93 -3.61 9.36
CA PHE A 131 10.09 -2.42 10.20
C PHE A 131 8.81 -1.98 10.93
N PHE A 132 7.65 -2.47 10.48
CA PHE A 132 6.33 -2.06 10.97
C PHE A 132 5.57 -3.17 11.73
N TYR A 133 6.12 -4.39 11.82
CA TYR A 133 5.43 -5.46 12.57
C TYR A 133 6.34 -6.50 13.24
N LEU A 134 7.63 -6.58 12.88
CA LEU A 134 8.51 -7.66 13.33
C LEU A 134 9.65 -7.09 14.16
N PRO A 135 9.65 -7.14 15.49
CA PRO A 135 10.76 -6.65 16.31
C PRO A 135 12.02 -7.55 16.26
N GLU A 136 11.87 -8.84 15.94
CA GLU A 136 12.91 -9.85 16.07
C GLU A 136 14.11 -9.64 15.14
N PHE A 137 13.94 -8.99 13.99
CA PHE A 137 15.06 -8.71 13.07
C PHE A 137 16.10 -7.74 13.66
N LEU A 138 15.74 -7.01 14.72
CA LEU A 138 16.62 -6.08 15.43
C LEU A 138 17.47 -6.77 16.50
N VAL A 139 17.16 -8.03 16.84
CA VAL A 139 17.77 -8.76 17.96
C VAL A 139 18.60 -9.93 17.44
N ASN A 140 19.84 -10.04 17.90
CA ASN A 140 20.74 -11.14 17.55
C ASN A 140 20.48 -12.36 18.44
N TYR A 141 19.28 -12.95 18.36
CA TYR A 141 18.90 -14.12 19.18
C TYR A 141 19.84 -15.31 18.98
N ASN A 142 20.30 -15.50 17.75
CA ASN A 142 21.18 -16.60 17.35
C ASN A 142 22.65 -16.37 17.75
N LYS A 143 22.99 -15.17 18.28
CA LYS A 143 24.36 -14.79 18.68
C LYS A 143 25.36 -14.96 17.54
N PHE A 144 24.96 -14.58 16.33
CA PHE A 144 25.85 -14.57 15.18
C PHE A 144 27.05 -13.66 15.43
N ASP A 145 28.21 -14.07 14.90
CA ASP A 145 29.42 -13.26 14.91
C ASP A 145 29.41 -12.33 13.70
N LEU A 146 28.68 -11.22 13.83
CA LEU A 146 28.40 -10.27 12.75
C LEU A 146 29.58 -9.33 12.43
N GLY A 147 30.78 -9.59 12.94
CA GLY A 147 31.95 -8.75 12.68
C GLY A 147 33.30 -9.43 12.90
N ASP A 148 34.36 -8.85 12.35
CA ASP A 148 35.74 -9.34 12.47
C ASP A 148 36.37 -8.93 13.84
N GLY A 149 35.73 -9.27 14.96
CA GLY A 149 36.30 -9.11 16.31
C GLY A 149 35.79 -7.92 17.16
N THR A 150 34.98 -7.02 16.59
CA THR A 150 34.07 -6.14 17.35
C THR A 150 32.67 -6.74 17.24
N ARG A 151 32.11 -7.19 18.37
CA ARG A 151 30.82 -7.90 18.38
C ARG A 151 29.68 -6.95 18.02
N LEU A 152 29.31 -6.90 16.74
CA LEU A 152 28.02 -6.40 16.31
C LEU A 152 26.95 -7.37 16.82
N ASP A 153 26.01 -6.87 17.59
CA ASP A 153 25.00 -7.68 18.29
C ASP A 153 23.61 -7.19 17.87
N ASN A 154 22.77 -6.77 18.82
CA ASN A 154 21.50 -6.11 18.52
C ASN A 154 21.70 -4.81 17.73
N VAL A 155 20.69 -4.43 16.95
CA VAL A 155 20.66 -3.16 16.23
C VAL A 155 20.54 -2.01 17.23
N GLY A 156 21.36 -0.96 17.06
CA GLY A 156 21.24 0.29 17.77
C GLY A 156 19.91 0.97 17.45
N LEU A 157 19.08 1.16 18.48
CA LEU A 157 17.78 1.80 18.37
C LEU A 157 17.91 3.32 18.57
N PRO A 158 16.99 4.13 18.01
CA PRO A 158 16.90 5.53 18.36
C PRO A 158 16.57 5.69 19.86
N LYS A 159 16.96 6.82 20.45
CA LYS A 159 16.86 7.02 21.90
C LYS A 159 15.43 6.99 22.43
N TRP A 160 14.47 7.38 21.61
CA TRP A 160 13.04 7.33 21.93
C TRP A 160 12.44 5.91 21.94
N ALA A 161 13.19 4.88 21.54
CA ALA A 161 12.77 3.47 21.61
C ALA A 161 13.65 2.67 22.58
N HIS A 162 13.06 2.26 23.70
CA HIS A 162 13.74 1.49 24.74
C HIS A 162 13.81 0.00 24.43
N SER A 163 12.98 -0.49 23.48
CA SER A 163 12.99 -1.87 23.04
C SER A 163 12.66 -2.01 21.54
N PRO A 164 13.03 -3.13 20.90
CA PRO A 164 12.64 -3.44 19.52
C PRO A 164 11.13 -3.38 19.29
N GLU A 165 10.34 -3.86 20.26
CA GLU A 165 8.88 -3.84 20.22
C GLU A 165 8.34 -2.40 20.26
N GLU A 166 8.92 -1.55 21.11
CA GLU A 166 8.54 -0.14 21.16
C GLU A 166 8.90 0.58 19.86
N PHE A 167 10.08 0.31 19.29
CA PHE A 167 10.48 0.84 17.98
C PHE A 167 9.46 0.47 16.89
N VAL A 168 9.12 -0.82 16.77
CA VAL A 168 8.17 -1.30 15.76
C VAL A 168 6.76 -0.73 15.99
N ARG A 169 6.31 -0.69 17.25
CA ARG A 169 5.01 -0.09 17.61
C ARG A 169 4.92 1.37 17.17
N ILE A 170 5.95 2.18 17.45
CA ILE A 170 6.00 3.60 17.07
C ILE A 170 6.07 3.76 15.55
N ASN A 171 6.84 2.94 14.84
CA ASN A 171 6.87 2.98 13.36
C ASN A 171 5.50 2.67 12.76
N ARG A 172 4.79 1.68 13.31
CA ARG A 172 3.43 1.34 12.88
C ARG A 172 2.44 2.47 13.18
N GLU A 173 2.51 3.06 14.37
CA GLU A 173 1.68 4.22 14.74
C GLU A 173 1.96 5.43 13.85
N ALA A 174 3.22 5.67 13.48
CA ALA A 174 3.60 6.73 12.55
C ALA A 174 3.08 6.44 11.12
N LEU A 175 3.19 5.20 10.64
CA LEU A 175 2.67 4.77 9.33
C LEU A 175 1.16 4.99 9.22
N GLU A 176 0.42 4.73 10.29
CA GLU A 176 -1.05 4.88 10.34
C GLU A 176 -1.51 6.29 10.75
N SER A 177 -0.59 7.24 10.89
CA SER A 177 -0.91 8.62 11.29
C SER A 177 -1.70 9.37 10.21
N ASP A 178 -2.40 10.43 10.63
CA ASP A 178 -3.07 11.37 9.72
C ASP A 178 -2.08 11.96 8.71
N TYR A 179 -0.86 12.32 9.14
CA TYR A 179 0.18 12.87 8.26
C TYR A 179 0.50 11.90 7.12
N VAL A 180 0.76 10.63 7.42
CA VAL A 180 1.07 9.65 6.39
C VAL A 180 -0.15 9.37 5.52
N SER A 181 -1.34 9.25 6.12
CA SER A 181 -2.59 9.05 5.38
C SER A 181 -2.80 10.14 4.32
N GLU A 182 -2.60 11.41 4.67
CA GLU A 182 -2.74 12.54 3.74
C GLU A 182 -1.69 12.51 2.61
N ASN A 183 -0.50 11.92 2.83
CA ASN A 183 0.66 12.10 1.94
C ASN A 183 1.15 10.82 1.23
N LEU A 184 0.75 9.62 1.66
CA LEU A 184 1.27 8.34 1.17
C LEU A 184 1.05 8.13 -0.34
N HIS A 185 -0.05 8.66 -0.88
CA HIS A 185 -0.36 8.61 -2.30
C HIS A 185 0.76 9.20 -3.18
N HIS A 186 1.49 10.20 -2.68
CA HIS A 186 2.65 10.76 -3.40
C HIS A 186 3.84 9.80 -3.46
N TRP A 187 4.05 9.00 -2.42
CA TRP A 187 5.09 7.96 -2.44
C TRP A 187 4.69 6.82 -3.37
N ILE A 188 3.41 6.45 -3.38
CA ILE A 188 2.87 5.47 -4.33
C ILE A 188 3.07 5.96 -5.77
N ASP A 189 2.89 7.26 -6.06
CA ASP A 189 3.18 7.83 -7.38
C ASP A 189 4.63 7.62 -7.83
N LEU A 190 5.59 7.67 -6.90
CA LEU A 190 7.02 7.45 -7.19
C LEU A 190 7.33 5.98 -7.46
N ILE A 191 6.79 5.06 -6.65
CA ILE A 191 7.18 3.65 -6.69
C ILE A 191 6.33 2.84 -7.67
N PHE A 192 5.03 3.12 -7.79
CA PHE A 192 4.08 2.34 -8.59
C PHE A 192 3.27 3.18 -9.57
N GLY A 193 3.30 4.51 -9.45
CA GLY A 193 2.44 5.40 -10.22
C GLY A 193 3.13 6.17 -11.33
N TYR A 194 2.54 7.32 -11.67
CA TYR A 194 2.90 8.07 -12.89
C TYR A 194 4.29 8.73 -12.83
N LYS A 195 4.92 8.83 -11.65
CA LYS A 195 6.28 9.37 -11.45
C LYS A 195 7.37 8.29 -11.45
N GLN A 196 7.03 7.02 -11.75
CA GLN A 196 7.99 5.94 -11.83
C GLN A 196 8.88 6.03 -13.09
N THR A 197 8.32 6.51 -14.20
CA THR A 197 9.00 6.62 -15.50
C THR A 197 8.67 7.93 -16.23
N GLY A 198 9.33 8.18 -17.37
CA GLY A 198 9.04 9.33 -18.22
C GLY A 198 9.48 10.69 -17.66
N GLU A 199 8.89 11.77 -18.19
CA GLU A 199 9.25 13.14 -17.80
C GLU A 199 8.94 13.45 -16.32
N GLU A 200 7.87 12.86 -15.79
CA GLU A 200 7.48 13.07 -14.39
C GLU A 200 8.48 12.42 -13.43
N ALA A 201 9.06 11.27 -13.79
CA ALA A 201 10.18 10.70 -13.05
C ALA A 201 11.42 11.61 -13.09
N VAL A 202 11.73 12.23 -14.23
CA VAL A 202 12.85 13.19 -14.32
C VAL A 202 12.61 14.40 -13.43
N LYS A 203 11.41 15.00 -13.47
CA LYS A 203 11.03 16.13 -12.61
C LYS A 203 11.11 15.78 -11.12
N ALA A 204 10.71 14.58 -10.75
CA ALA A 204 10.78 14.08 -9.38
C ALA A 204 12.18 13.57 -8.98
N CYS A 205 13.17 13.63 -9.87
CA CYS A 205 14.51 13.05 -9.70
C CYS A 205 14.49 11.54 -9.39
N ASN A 206 13.53 10.80 -9.93
CA ASN A 206 13.20 9.41 -9.60
C ASN A 206 13.58 8.42 -10.71
N VAL A 207 14.73 8.62 -11.37
CA VAL A 207 15.16 7.77 -12.50
C VAL A 207 16.29 6.83 -12.07
N PHE A 208 16.04 5.53 -12.13
CA PHE A 208 16.98 4.46 -11.80
C PHE A 208 17.71 3.96 -13.05
N TYR A 209 18.70 3.09 -12.84
CA TYR A 209 19.45 2.48 -13.93
C TYR A 209 18.50 1.71 -14.86
N TYR A 210 18.67 1.85 -16.18
CA TYR A 210 17.66 1.40 -17.14
C TYR A 210 17.31 -0.10 -17.07
N LEU A 211 18.23 -0.96 -16.64
CA LEU A 211 17.99 -2.40 -16.48
C LEU A 211 17.05 -2.76 -15.31
N THR A 212 16.77 -1.82 -14.40
CA THR A 212 15.83 -2.08 -13.30
C THR A 212 14.38 -2.09 -13.78
N TYR A 213 14.09 -1.48 -14.93
CA TYR A 213 12.73 -1.36 -15.45
C TYR A 213 12.33 -2.55 -16.32
N GLU A 214 11.09 -3.00 -16.13
CA GLU A 214 10.47 -4.04 -16.95
C GLU A 214 10.48 -3.65 -18.44
N GLY A 215 10.79 -4.62 -19.31
CA GLY A 215 10.80 -4.43 -20.76
C GLY A 215 11.93 -3.55 -21.31
N ALA A 216 12.89 -3.11 -20.49
CA ALA A 216 14.01 -2.29 -20.94
C ALA A 216 14.93 -3.01 -21.94
N ILE A 217 15.10 -4.33 -21.78
CA ILE A 217 15.84 -5.20 -22.69
C ILE A 217 15.04 -6.50 -22.90
N ASN A 218 15.00 -6.99 -24.13
CA ASN A 218 14.57 -8.35 -24.42
C ASN A 218 15.76 -9.31 -24.31
N ILE A 219 15.90 -9.99 -23.16
CA ILE A 219 17.04 -10.88 -22.86
C ILE A 219 17.14 -12.02 -23.88
N ASP A 220 16.01 -12.53 -24.39
CA ASP A 220 16.00 -13.64 -25.34
C ASP A 220 16.50 -13.24 -26.74
N SER A 221 16.54 -11.94 -27.03
CA SER A 221 17.11 -11.43 -28.28
C SER A 221 18.65 -11.39 -28.26
N ILE A 222 19.28 -11.53 -27.09
CA ILE A 222 20.74 -11.45 -26.94
C ILE A 222 21.37 -12.80 -27.30
N GLN A 223 22.16 -12.79 -28.40
CA GLN A 223 22.82 -13.99 -28.92
C GLN A 223 24.10 -14.34 -28.15
N ASP A 224 24.83 -13.33 -27.66
CA ASP A 224 26.04 -13.58 -26.88
C ASP A 224 25.69 -14.08 -25.47
N SER A 225 26.06 -15.33 -25.20
CA SER A 225 25.84 -15.97 -23.90
C SER A 225 26.54 -15.26 -22.73
N VAL A 226 27.64 -14.55 -22.97
CA VAL A 226 28.38 -13.83 -21.93
C VAL A 226 27.66 -12.52 -21.60
N GLU A 227 27.31 -11.73 -22.63
CA GLU A 227 26.51 -10.51 -22.48
C GLU A 227 25.15 -10.81 -21.81
N ARG A 228 24.47 -11.87 -22.26
CA ARG A 228 23.20 -12.33 -21.66
C ARG A 228 23.34 -12.62 -20.18
N LYS A 229 24.30 -13.45 -19.78
CA LYS A 229 24.55 -13.78 -18.37
C LYS A 229 24.90 -12.53 -17.56
N SER A 230 25.70 -11.63 -18.11
CA SER A 230 26.07 -10.39 -17.43
C SER A 230 24.83 -9.52 -17.14
N ILE A 231 23.91 -9.40 -18.09
CA ILE A 231 22.67 -8.64 -17.93
C ILE A 231 21.73 -9.32 -16.94
N GLU A 232 21.57 -10.65 -17.02
CA GLU A 232 20.78 -11.42 -16.06
C GLU A 232 21.28 -11.24 -14.63
N GLN A 233 22.60 -11.29 -14.42
CA GLN A 233 23.22 -11.05 -13.12
C GLN A 233 23.02 -9.60 -12.64
N GLN A 234 23.12 -8.62 -13.55
CA GLN A 234 22.90 -7.22 -13.22
C GLN A 234 21.45 -6.98 -12.75
N ILE A 235 20.48 -7.54 -13.45
CA ILE A 235 19.05 -7.45 -13.10
C ILE A 235 18.79 -8.13 -11.76
N TYR A 236 19.34 -9.34 -11.57
CA TYR A 236 19.11 -10.14 -10.37
C TYR A 236 19.70 -9.49 -9.10
N HIS A 237 20.89 -8.88 -9.18
CA HIS A 237 21.60 -8.38 -8.00
C HIS A 237 21.37 -6.90 -7.70
N PHE A 238 21.11 -6.06 -8.72
CA PHE A 238 21.12 -4.59 -8.56
C PHE A 238 19.73 -3.96 -8.54
N GLY A 239 18.69 -4.77 -8.36
CA GLY A 239 17.32 -4.34 -8.07
C GLY A 239 16.41 -4.33 -9.30
N GLN A 240 15.13 -4.53 -9.02
CA GLN A 240 14.06 -4.55 -10.01
C GLN A 240 12.97 -3.58 -9.57
N THR A 241 12.65 -2.62 -10.43
CA THR A 241 11.58 -1.65 -10.21
C THR A 241 10.24 -2.40 -10.33
N PRO A 242 9.31 -2.25 -9.37
CA PRO A 242 8.00 -2.90 -9.44
C PRO A 242 7.23 -2.49 -10.69
N THR A 243 6.30 -3.33 -11.14
CA THR A 243 5.42 -2.99 -12.27
C THR A 243 4.62 -1.72 -11.97
N GLN A 244 4.58 -0.81 -12.94
CA GLN A 244 3.76 0.40 -12.86
C GLN A 244 2.27 0.04 -12.84
N LEU A 245 1.56 0.44 -11.79
CA LEU A 245 0.14 0.14 -11.59
C LEU A 245 -0.77 1.23 -12.17
N MET A 246 -0.29 2.47 -12.27
CA MET A 246 -1.09 3.60 -12.74
C MET A 246 -0.27 4.66 -13.48
N THR A 247 -0.92 5.27 -14.47
CA THR A 247 -0.36 6.35 -15.30
C THR A 247 -0.94 7.72 -14.98
N LYS A 248 -1.87 7.79 -14.02
CA LYS A 248 -2.45 9.01 -13.47
C LYS A 248 -2.05 9.17 -11.99
N PRO A 249 -2.14 10.38 -11.41
CA PRO A 249 -1.92 10.58 -9.99
C PRO A 249 -2.78 9.66 -9.12
N HIS A 250 -2.17 9.05 -8.11
CA HIS A 250 -2.87 8.24 -7.12
C HIS A 250 -3.84 9.13 -6.33
N PRO A 251 -5.10 8.69 -6.11
CA PRO A 251 -6.05 9.46 -5.31
C PRO A 251 -5.55 9.67 -3.86
N PRO A 252 -5.68 10.88 -3.29
CA PRO A 252 -5.37 11.09 -1.88
C PRO A 252 -6.36 10.35 -0.98
N ARG A 253 -5.89 9.88 0.18
CA ARG A 253 -6.76 9.29 1.20
C ARG A 253 -7.40 10.41 2.03
N PHE A 254 -8.70 10.32 2.24
CA PHE A 254 -9.44 11.27 3.07
C PHE A 254 -9.33 10.91 4.55
N LEU A 255 -9.27 11.90 5.42
CA LEU A 255 -9.25 11.67 6.87
C LEU A 255 -10.65 11.46 7.43
N SER A 256 -10.74 10.74 8.56
CA SER A 256 -12.05 10.43 9.18
C SER A 256 -12.82 11.70 9.58
N LYS A 257 -12.11 12.78 9.92
CA LYS A 257 -12.68 14.11 10.24
C LYS A 257 -13.36 14.78 9.04
N ASP A 258 -12.96 14.44 7.82
CA ASP A 258 -13.55 14.98 6.59
C ASP A 258 -14.85 14.25 6.20
N PHE A 259 -15.02 13.00 6.65
CA PHE A 259 -16.23 12.20 6.45
C PHE A 259 -17.48 12.89 7.06
N LEU A 260 -17.32 13.51 8.23
CA LEU A 260 -18.43 14.17 8.95
C LEU A 260 -18.78 15.56 8.39
N ARG A 261 -17.99 16.11 7.44
CA ARG A 261 -18.16 17.48 6.93
C ARG A 261 -18.61 17.59 5.48
N LYS A 262 -18.75 16.48 4.73
CA LYS A 262 -19.42 16.52 3.42
C LYS A 262 -20.93 16.68 3.64
N ASP A 263 -21.32 17.92 3.89
CA ASP A 263 -22.71 18.34 3.79
C ASP A 263 -23.06 18.31 2.29
N LEU A 264 -23.49 17.14 1.81
CA LEU A 264 -23.81 16.87 0.39
C LEU A 264 -24.78 17.92 -0.18
N LEU A 265 -25.58 18.55 0.68
CA LEU A 265 -26.55 19.59 0.36
C LEU A 265 -25.93 20.98 0.12
N ASN A 266 -24.74 21.25 0.65
CA ASN A 266 -24.08 22.56 0.62
C ASN A 266 -22.84 22.61 -0.30
N SER A 267 -22.57 21.55 -1.07
CA SER A 267 -21.49 21.55 -2.06
C SER A 267 -21.83 22.49 -3.23
N ASN A 268 -20.90 23.41 -3.54
CA ASN A 268 -21.01 24.40 -4.61
C ASN A 268 -20.62 23.85 -5.99
N ASP A 269 -20.56 22.53 -6.17
CA ASP A 269 -20.21 21.95 -7.46
C ASP A 269 -21.35 22.14 -8.48
N ASN A 270 -20.97 22.43 -9.72
CA ASN A 270 -21.82 22.60 -10.92
C ASN A 270 -22.56 21.30 -11.34
N GLN A 271 -22.97 20.47 -10.38
CA GLN A 271 -23.68 19.22 -10.64
C GLN A 271 -25.17 19.48 -10.89
N GLN A 272 -25.74 18.82 -11.90
CA GLN A 272 -27.18 18.79 -12.10
C GLN A 272 -27.83 18.05 -10.94
N ARG A 273 -28.76 18.72 -10.26
CA ARG A 273 -29.48 18.19 -9.10
C ARG A 273 -30.81 17.61 -9.56
N PHE A 274 -31.04 16.33 -9.25
CA PHE A 274 -32.32 15.67 -9.49
C PHE A 274 -32.96 15.34 -8.14
N VAL A 275 -34.23 15.70 -7.98
CA VAL A 275 -35.01 15.32 -6.79
C VAL A 275 -35.60 13.94 -7.05
N VAL A 276 -35.14 12.95 -6.28
CA VAL A 276 -35.66 11.58 -6.32
C VAL A 276 -36.41 11.35 -5.01
N GLU A 277 -37.67 10.91 -5.10
CA GLU A 277 -38.47 10.56 -3.93
C GLU A 277 -38.03 9.18 -3.42
N LEU A 278 -37.20 9.18 -2.38
CA LEU A 278 -36.73 7.96 -1.72
C LEU A 278 -37.63 7.64 -0.53
N LYS A 279 -38.07 6.38 -0.40
CA LYS A 279 -38.87 5.93 0.75
C LYS A 279 -38.01 5.61 1.98
N CYS A 280 -37.10 6.51 2.36
CA CYS A 280 -36.27 6.38 3.57
C CYS A 280 -36.50 7.58 4.50
N GLY A 281 -36.02 7.48 5.75
CA GLY A 281 -36.02 8.61 6.68
C GLY A 281 -35.12 9.77 6.22
N LYS A 282 -34.70 10.64 7.16
CA LYS A 282 -33.75 11.70 6.82
C LYS A 282 -32.43 11.08 6.35
N LEU A 283 -31.99 11.44 5.14
CA LEU A 283 -30.78 10.89 4.53
C LEU A 283 -29.52 11.42 5.22
N HIS A 284 -28.61 10.51 5.55
CA HIS A 284 -27.26 10.83 6.04
C HIS A 284 -26.20 10.67 4.95
N PHE A 285 -26.37 9.70 4.05
CA PHE A 285 -25.42 9.44 2.99
C PHE A 285 -26.14 8.90 1.74
N VAL A 286 -25.64 9.31 0.57
CA VAL A 286 -26.08 8.81 -0.73
C VAL A 286 -24.83 8.60 -1.58
N ASP A 287 -24.58 7.37 -2.01
CA ASP A 287 -23.57 7.08 -3.02
C ASP A 287 -24.27 7.09 -4.39
N LEU A 288 -23.87 8.05 -5.22
CA LEU A 288 -24.35 8.18 -6.59
C LEU A 288 -23.22 7.70 -7.51
N PRO A 289 -23.43 6.65 -8.33
CA PRO A 289 -22.54 6.44 -9.46
C PRO A 289 -22.63 7.68 -10.34
N ILE A 290 -21.55 8.47 -10.43
CA ILE A 290 -21.49 9.60 -11.37
C ILE A 290 -21.54 8.98 -12.77
N PRO A 291 -22.62 9.14 -13.54
CA PRO A 291 -22.71 8.49 -14.83
C PRO A 291 -21.92 9.31 -15.84
N ASP A 292 -20.88 8.71 -16.42
CA ASP A 292 -20.36 9.21 -17.68
C ASP A 292 -21.44 9.04 -18.76
N LYS A 293 -21.64 10.08 -19.57
CA LYS A 293 -22.74 10.17 -20.56
C LYS A 293 -22.75 9.03 -21.59
N GLU A 294 -21.69 8.23 -21.69
CA GLU A 294 -21.50 7.23 -22.74
C GLU A 294 -21.48 5.76 -22.26
N SER A 295 -21.63 5.49 -20.95
CA SER A 295 -21.47 4.13 -20.41
C SER A 295 -22.48 3.78 -19.32
N PHE A 296 -23.78 3.80 -19.64
CA PHE A 296 -24.80 3.18 -18.79
C PHE A 296 -24.86 1.67 -19.07
N GLN A 297 -24.44 0.86 -18.10
CA GLN A 297 -24.79 -0.55 -18.01
C GLN A 297 -25.99 -0.70 -17.06
N ASP A 298 -26.89 -1.66 -17.33
CA ASP A 298 -28.15 -1.93 -16.59
C ASP A 298 -27.97 -2.35 -15.10
N GLU A 299 -26.74 -2.29 -14.58
CA GLU A 299 -26.31 -2.73 -13.25
C GLU A 299 -25.94 -1.57 -12.30
N GLN A 300 -26.11 -0.31 -12.70
CA GLN A 300 -25.85 0.83 -11.81
C GLN A 300 -26.90 0.91 -10.69
N ALA A 301 -26.43 1.00 -9.45
CA ALA A 301 -27.25 1.11 -8.26
C ALA A 301 -26.87 2.31 -7.40
N ILE A 302 -27.86 2.88 -6.73
CA ILE A 302 -27.74 3.95 -5.76
C ILE A 302 -27.87 3.34 -4.38
N ILE A 303 -26.95 3.66 -3.49
CA ILE A 303 -26.98 3.23 -2.09
C ILE A 303 -27.32 4.44 -1.23
N THR A 304 -28.36 4.31 -0.40
CA THR A 304 -28.81 5.36 0.52
C THR A 304 -28.70 4.86 1.94
N ILE A 305 -28.28 5.73 2.85
CA ILE A 305 -28.22 5.46 4.29
C ILE A 305 -28.97 6.58 5.01
N ASP A 306 -29.96 6.24 5.81
CA ASP A 306 -30.70 7.21 6.60
C ASP A 306 -30.11 7.43 8.01
N GLU A 307 -30.71 8.35 8.77
CA GLU A 307 -30.32 8.73 10.14
C GLU A 307 -30.39 7.59 11.15
N ASN A 308 -31.11 6.51 10.83
CA ASN A 308 -31.23 5.33 11.66
C ASN A 308 -30.33 4.18 11.17
N GLY A 309 -29.45 4.43 10.20
CA GLY A 309 -28.55 3.42 9.63
C GLY A 309 -29.25 2.42 8.71
N ILE A 310 -30.46 2.73 8.23
CA ILE A 310 -31.18 1.87 7.28
C ILE A 310 -30.57 2.05 5.90
N ILE A 311 -30.15 0.95 5.29
CA ILE A 311 -29.59 0.95 3.94
C ILE A 311 -30.68 0.61 2.93
N GLY A 312 -30.90 1.54 2.00
CA GLY A 312 -31.68 1.35 0.80
C GLY A 312 -30.76 1.08 -0.38
N TYR A 313 -31.02 0.01 -1.11
CA TYR A 313 -30.39 -0.26 -2.40
C TYR A 313 -31.41 -0.03 -3.50
N HIS A 314 -31.06 0.83 -4.45
CA HIS A 314 -31.98 1.23 -5.49
C HIS A 314 -31.35 1.03 -6.86
N ARG A 315 -32.12 0.43 -7.76
CA ARG A 315 -31.73 0.25 -9.15
C ARG A 315 -32.00 1.52 -9.93
N VAL A 316 -31.03 1.94 -10.73
CA VAL A 316 -31.22 3.03 -11.69
C VAL A 316 -31.89 2.45 -12.95
N ILE A 317 -33.05 2.98 -13.32
CA ILE A 317 -33.79 2.58 -14.51
C ILE A 317 -33.78 3.72 -15.53
N HIS A 318 -33.45 3.40 -16.77
CA HIS A 318 -33.65 4.28 -17.91
C HIS A 318 -35.12 4.24 -18.40
N ARG A 319 -36.05 4.71 -17.57
CA ARG A 319 -37.47 4.88 -17.94
C ARG A 319 -38.09 6.15 -17.34
N SER A 320 -37.36 7.24 -17.42
CA SER A 320 -38.01 8.51 -17.13
C SER A 320 -39.03 8.84 -18.22
N MET A 321 -40.27 9.06 -17.79
CA MET A 321 -41.33 9.63 -18.62
C MET A 321 -41.19 11.14 -18.80
N SER A 322 -40.23 11.76 -18.13
CA SER A 322 -39.93 13.19 -18.21
C SER A 322 -38.70 13.44 -19.10
N PRO A 323 -38.79 14.29 -20.13
CA PRO A 323 -37.62 14.65 -20.94
C PRO A 323 -36.53 15.38 -20.16
N ASP A 324 -36.83 15.90 -18.97
CA ASP A 324 -35.90 16.67 -18.12
C ASP A 324 -35.15 15.80 -17.09
N ILE A 325 -35.55 14.53 -16.91
CA ILE A 325 -34.93 13.60 -15.95
C ILE A 325 -34.47 12.38 -16.76
N PRO A 326 -33.18 12.03 -16.83
CA PRO A 326 -32.74 10.93 -17.70
C PRO A 326 -32.98 9.52 -17.13
N PHE A 327 -33.29 9.40 -15.84
CA PHE A 327 -33.47 8.12 -15.16
C PHE A 327 -34.53 8.19 -14.04
N THR A 328 -35.05 7.04 -13.65
CA THR A 328 -35.85 6.85 -12.43
C THR A 328 -35.16 5.85 -11.53
N VAL A 329 -35.50 5.84 -10.26
CA VAL A 329 -34.88 4.96 -9.26
C VAL A 329 -35.97 4.08 -8.66
N GLU A 330 -35.76 2.77 -8.63
CA GLU A 330 -36.66 1.83 -7.96
C GLU A 330 -35.93 1.07 -6.86
N VAL A 331 -36.63 0.76 -5.77
CA VAL A 331 -36.10 -0.14 -4.75
C VAL A 331 -35.92 -1.52 -5.36
N ASP A 332 -34.73 -2.10 -5.25
CA ASP A 332 -34.53 -3.47 -5.72
C ASP A 332 -35.37 -4.43 -4.85
N PRO A 333 -36.32 -5.17 -5.46
CA PRO A 333 -37.21 -6.05 -4.72
C PRO A 333 -36.50 -7.19 -3.99
N ASN A 334 -35.28 -7.56 -4.40
CA ASN A 334 -34.45 -8.58 -3.74
C ASN A 334 -33.67 -8.04 -2.53
N LEU A 335 -33.48 -6.72 -2.47
CA LEU A 335 -32.70 -5.98 -1.46
C LEU A 335 -33.59 -4.98 -0.69
N GLN A 336 -34.82 -5.37 -0.35
CA GLN A 336 -35.69 -4.59 0.55
C GLN A 336 -34.89 -4.08 1.77
N TYR A 337 -35.15 -2.84 2.19
CA TYR A 337 -34.46 -2.09 3.25
C TYR A 337 -33.84 -3.00 4.31
N LYS A 338 -32.50 -2.99 4.38
CA LYS A 338 -31.74 -3.82 5.32
C LYS A 338 -31.26 -2.96 6.49
N THR A 339 -31.48 -3.47 7.68
CA THR A 339 -30.99 -2.89 8.93
C THR A 339 -29.68 -3.57 9.33
N PHE A 340 -28.71 -2.74 9.69
CA PHE A 340 -27.42 -3.16 10.21
C PHE A 340 -27.28 -2.58 11.61
N ASP A 341 -26.93 -3.43 12.58
CA ASP A 341 -26.63 -2.98 13.95
C ASP A 341 -25.15 -2.58 14.01
N ALA A 342 -24.71 -1.60 13.20
CA ALA A 342 -23.33 -1.14 13.16
C ALA A 342 -23.22 0.36 12.85
N LEU A 343 -22.23 1.03 13.44
CA LEU A 343 -21.88 2.40 13.09
C LEU A 343 -21.18 2.41 11.73
N ILE A 344 -21.73 3.15 10.77
CA ILE A 344 -21.16 3.26 9.42
C ILE A 344 -20.03 4.28 9.45
N THR A 345 -18.82 3.78 9.25
CA THR A 345 -17.56 4.52 9.23
C THR A 345 -16.71 3.98 8.07
N PRO A 346 -15.61 4.66 7.66
CA PRO A 346 -14.67 4.12 6.69
C PRO A 346 -14.02 2.76 7.08
N ARG A 347 -14.27 2.27 8.30
CA ARG A 347 -13.83 0.97 8.81
C ARG A 347 -14.99 -0.03 8.98
N CYS A 348 -16.21 0.36 8.62
CA CYS A 348 -17.38 -0.47 8.83
C CYS A 348 -17.36 -1.68 7.91
N PHE A 349 -17.31 -2.86 8.52
CA PHE A 349 -17.47 -4.14 7.87
C PHE A 349 -18.50 -4.96 8.67
N THR A 350 -19.69 -5.16 8.11
CA THR A 350 -20.81 -5.79 8.83
C THR A 350 -21.72 -6.57 7.88
N CYS A 351 -22.61 -7.38 8.42
CA CYS A 351 -23.61 -8.11 7.65
C CYS A 351 -25.03 -7.81 8.16
N SER A 352 -26.01 -7.93 7.27
CA SER A 352 -27.42 -7.79 7.62
C SER A 352 -27.83 -8.90 8.59
N LYS A 353 -28.90 -8.68 9.36
CA LYS A 353 -29.39 -9.69 10.34
C LYS A 353 -29.72 -11.05 9.71
N ASP A 354 -30.03 -11.08 8.42
CA ASP A 354 -30.31 -12.29 7.65
C ASP A 354 -29.07 -12.89 6.95
N GLY A 355 -27.88 -12.28 7.10
CA GLY A 355 -26.60 -12.75 6.55
C GLY A 355 -26.48 -12.66 5.02
N LYS A 356 -27.50 -12.13 4.34
CA LYS A 356 -27.58 -12.07 2.87
C LYS A 356 -26.86 -10.87 2.27
N VAL A 357 -26.53 -9.88 3.08
CA VAL A 357 -25.93 -8.63 2.62
C VAL A 357 -24.73 -8.30 3.49
N ILE A 358 -23.58 -8.14 2.85
CA ILE A 358 -22.35 -7.66 3.48
C ILE A 358 -22.20 -6.19 3.10
N LEU A 359 -22.04 -5.36 4.12
CA LEU A 359 -21.66 -3.96 3.98
C LEU A 359 -20.16 -3.85 4.26
N SER A 360 -19.42 -3.30 3.30
CA SER A 360 -18.01 -2.98 3.47
C SER A 360 -17.76 -1.54 3.07
N CYS A 361 -17.20 -0.75 3.98
CA CYS A 361 -16.77 0.61 3.69
C CYS A 361 -15.28 0.61 3.37
N GLY A 362 -14.92 1.21 2.23
CA GLY A 362 -13.57 1.39 1.75
C GLY A 362 -12.83 2.39 2.63
N HIS A 363 -11.83 1.88 3.33
CA HIS A 363 -10.94 2.65 4.18
C HIS A 363 -10.09 3.69 3.43
N TRP A 364 -9.96 3.53 2.10
CA TRP A 364 -8.99 4.24 1.26
C TRP A 364 -9.65 5.28 0.35
N ASP A 365 -10.88 5.05 -0.08
CA ASP A 365 -11.58 5.85 -1.09
C ASP A 365 -12.98 6.33 -0.63
N ASN A 366 -13.37 6.01 0.61
CA ASN A 366 -14.71 6.26 1.15
C ASN A 366 -15.84 5.60 0.36
N THR A 367 -15.55 4.55 -0.41
CA THR A 367 -16.61 3.80 -1.09
C THR A 367 -17.43 3.03 -0.07
N VAL A 368 -18.72 2.91 -0.29
CA VAL A 368 -19.57 1.99 0.48
C VAL A 368 -20.01 0.91 -0.48
N LYS A 369 -19.52 -0.31 -0.30
CA LYS A 369 -19.87 -1.44 -1.14
C LYS A 369 -20.85 -2.35 -0.40
N VAL A 370 -21.95 -2.64 -1.07
CA VAL A 370 -22.95 -3.62 -0.65
C VAL A 370 -22.78 -4.87 -1.50
N THR A 371 -22.49 -6.00 -0.88
CA THR A 371 -22.28 -7.29 -1.54
C THR A 371 -23.39 -8.25 -1.14
N LEU A 372 -24.06 -8.83 -2.14
CA LEU A 372 -25.01 -9.92 -1.93
C LEU A 372 -24.26 -11.23 -1.64
N SER A 373 -24.63 -11.89 -0.55
CA SER A 373 -24.14 -13.22 -0.19
C SER A 373 -25.21 -14.27 -0.45
N GLU A 374 -24.90 -15.25 -1.31
CA GLU A 374 -25.69 -16.48 -1.48
C GLU A 374 -25.29 -17.58 -0.46
N THR A 375 -24.48 -17.23 0.55
CA THR A 375 -23.79 -18.17 1.45
C THR A 375 -24.01 -17.84 2.92
N VAL A 376 -23.81 -18.82 3.81
CA VAL A 376 -23.78 -18.57 5.26
C VAL A 376 -22.44 -17.94 5.60
N VAL A 377 -22.48 -16.75 6.20
CA VAL A 377 -21.28 -15.99 6.60
C VAL A 377 -21.08 -16.17 8.10
N THR A 378 -19.94 -16.72 8.53
CA THR A 378 -19.57 -16.78 9.95
C THR A 378 -18.42 -15.84 10.22
N GLY A 379 -18.53 -15.02 11.26
CA GLY A 379 -17.47 -14.14 11.73
C GLY A 379 -16.92 -14.55 13.09
N SER A 380 -15.60 -14.48 13.23
CA SER A 380 -14.93 -14.45 14.54
C SER A 380 -14.77 -12.99 14.99
N ARG A 381 -14.60 -12.75 16.30
CA ARG A 381 -14.14 -11.45 16.85
C ARG A 381 -12.81 -10.97 16.24
N SER A 382 -12.11 -11.83 15.50
CA SER A 382 -10.81 -11.61 14.89
C SER A 382 -10.88 -11.25 13.39
N SER A 383 -11.73 -10.30 13.01
CA SER A 383 -11.62 -9.56 11.72
C SER A 383 -11.72 -10.40 10.44
N ASN A 384 -12.17 -11.65 10.51
CA ASN A 384 -12.28 -12.57 9.38
C ASN A 384 -13.74 -13.02 9.22
N LEU A 385 -14.33 -12.74 8.06
CA LEU A 385 -15.60 -13.33 7.65
C LEU A 385 -15.33 -14.47 6.67
N LEU A 386 -15.79 -15.66 7.03
CA LEU A 386 -15.71 -16.84 6.18
C LEU A 386 -17.10 -17.10 5.60
N SER A 387 -17.19 -17.16 4.27
CA SER A 387 -18.39 -17.64 3.58
C SER A 387 -18.32 -19.15 3.45
N TRP A 388 -19.42 -19.82 3.79
CA TRP A 388 -19.55 -21.27 3.71
C TRP A 388 -20.64 -21.63 2.73
N LYS A 389 -20.33 -22.60 1.87
CA LYS A 389 -21.35 -23.28 1.10
C LYS A 389 -22.05 -24.29 1.99
N VAL A 390 -23.37 -24.15 2.09
CA VAL A 390 -24.21 -25.01 2.91
C VAL A 390 -25.12 -25.79 1.97
N ASN A 391 -24.97 -27.12 1.97
CA ASN A 391 -25.82 -28.00 1.19
C ASN A 391 -26.85 -28.62 2.15
N LEU A 392 -28.13 -28.47 1.80
CA LEU A 392 -29.23 -29.19 2.44
C LEU A 392 -29.17 -30.65 1.97
N THR A 393 -29.15 -31.59 2.92
CA THR A 393 -29.34 -33.01 2.58
C THR A 393 -30.79 -33.25 2.18
N ASP A 394 -31.04 -34.24 1.31
CA ASP A 394 -32.34 -34.49 0.67
C ASP A 394 -33.51 -34.64 1.66
N ASP A 395 -33.22 -35.04 2.90
CA ASP A 395 -34.21 -35.22 3.97
C ASP A 395 -34.50 -33.94 4.76
N SER A 396 -33.90 -32.79 4.42
CA SER A 396 -34.09 -31.47 5.06
C SER A 396 -33.84 -31.39 6.58
N GLU A 397 -33.36 -32.47 7.20
CA GLU A 397 -33.12 -32.55 8.65
C GLU A 397 -31.67 -32.19 9.05
N PHE A 398 -30.72 -32.20 8.13
CA PHE A 398 -29.30 -31.93 8.41
C PHE A 398 -28.67 -30.94 7.43
N LEU A 399 -27.95 -29.95 7.97
CA LEU A 399 -27.09 -29.03 7.22
C LEU A 399 -25.71 -29.66 7.04
N SER A 400 -25.24 -29.79 5.80
CA SER A 400 -23.84 -30.15 5.52
C SER A 400 -23.06 -28.90 5.13
N ILE A 401 -21.96 -28.65 5.84
CA ILE A 401 -21.05 -27.53 5.60
C ILE A 401 -19.80 -28.12 4.93
N GLU A 402 -19.37 -27.54 3.80
CA GLU A 402 -18.13 -27.97 3.15
C GLU A 402 -16.92 -27.72 4.07
N ASN A 403 -15.93 -28.64 4.05
CA ASN A 403 -14.79 -28.62 4.99
C ASN A 403 -13.82 -27.43 4.79
N SER A 404 -14.08 -26.55 3.83
CA SER A 404 -13.29 -25.36 3.53
C SER A 404 -14.20 -24.19 3.15
N PRO A 405 -13.90 -22.96 3.59
CA PRO A 405 -14.67 -21.77 3.24
C PRO A 405 -14.60 -21.50 1.73
N LEU A 406 -15.71 -21.06 1.15
CA LEU A 406 -15.83 -20.76 -0.28
C LEU A 406 -15.06 -19.48 -0.65
N GLN A 407 -15.11 -18.49 0.24
CA GLN A 407 -14.41 -17.22 0.11
C GLN A 407 -14.11 -16.66 1.51
N ALA A 408 -12.87 -16.20 1.70
CA ALA A 408 -12.46 -15.48 2.90
C ALA A 408 -12.47 -13.98 2.62
N PHE A 409 -13.15 -13.23 3.49
CA PHE A 409 -13.13 -11.78 3.48
C PHE A 409 -12.32 -11.29 4.68
N TYR A 410 -11.29 -10.51 4.41
CA TYR A 410 -10.40 -9.95 5.41
C TYR A 410 -10.86 -8.54 5.75
N GLY A 411 -11.30 -8.35 6.99
CA GLY A 411 -11.39 -7.03 7.62
C GLY A 411 -10.09 -6.74 8.35
N HIS A 412 -9.62 -5.50 8.29
CA HIS A 412 -8.59 -5.03 9.22
C HIS A 412 -9.28 -4.53 10.49
N ASP A 413 -9.11 -5.23 11.60
CA ASP A 413 -9.34 -4.68 12.93
C ASP A 413 -8.15 -5.05 13.84
N ASP A 414 -7.63 -4.01 14.51
CA ASP A 414 -6.55 -4.02 15.51
C ASP A 414 -7.14 -3.82 16.93
N GLU A 415 -8.28 -4.45 17.25
CA GLU A 415 -8.77 -4.55 18.63
C GLU A 415 -8.72 -5.98 19.19
#